data_AF-A0A5B8JCB9-F1
#
_entry.id   AF-A0A5B8JCB9-F1
#
_cell.length_a   1.000
_cell.length_b   1.000
_cell.length_c   1.000
_cell.angle_alpha   90.00
_cell.angle_beta   90.00
_cell.angle_gamma   90.00
#
_symmetry.space_group_name_H-M   'P 1'
#
loop_
_entity.id
_entity.type
_entity.pdbx_description
1 polymer ?
#
loop_
_entity_poly.entity_id
_entity_poly.type
_entity_poly.pdbx_seq_one_letter_code
_entity_poly.pdbx_strand_id
1 'polypeptide(L)'
;MPVRPHRVASWGLTAYVAVLAAVALWPQPVDRPIGELLHRALRALHRRGIPDWVDYPLVESVSNVLLFVPLGALVAWIIGRSYWWVGAAAGLLTSCVIELAQLLFLPARVPTLADVLANTIGALLGALLVLPIMRRRRPVRNRAAARTL
;
A
#
# COMPACT_ATOMS: atom_id res chain seq x y z
N MET A 1 -22.77 -15.22 -14.28
CA MET A 1 -21.93 -14.34 -15.13
C MET A 1 -20.53 -14.31 -14.55
N PRO A 2 -19.48 -14.74 -15.26
CA PRO A 2 -18.13 -14.69 -14.70
C PRO A 2 -17.74 -13.21 -14.55
N VAL A 3 -17.62 -12.76 -13.30
CA VAL A 3 -17.16 -11.41 -13.00
C VAL A 3 -15.75 -11.31 -13.58
N ARG A 4 -15.56 -10.44 -14.59
CA ARG A 4 -14.23 -10.20 -15.15
C ARG A 4 -13.32 -9.83 -13.96
N PRO A 5 -12.16 -10.47 -13.76
CA PRO A 5 -11.31 -10.27 -12.56
C PRO A 5 -10.98 -8.79 -12.28
N HIS A 6 -11.01 -7.96 -13.33
CA HIS A 6 -10.87 -6.50 -13.24
C HIS A 6 -11.99 -5.81 -12.44
N ARG A 7 -13.26 -6.24 -12.55
CA ARG A 7 -14.37 -5.62 -11.79
C ARG A 7 -14.24 -5.88 -10.30
N VAL A 8 -13.89 -7.11 -9.92
CA VAL A 8 -13.67 -7.48 -8.51
C VAL A 8 -12.47 -6.72 -7.94
N ALA A 9 -11.38 -6.63 -8.70
CA ALA A 9 -10.21 -5.83 -8.30
C ALA A 9 -10.54 -4.34 -8.14
N SER A 10 -11.35 -3.76 -9.03
CA SER A 10 -11.79 -2.36 -8.90
C SER A 10 -12.64 -2.12 -7.66
N TRP A 11 -13.62 -3.00 -7.37
CA TRP A 11 -14.40 -2.90 -6.13
C TRP A 11 -13.53 -3.07 -4.89
N GLY A 12 -12.59 -4.02 -4.92
CA GLY A 12 -11.60 -4.22 -3.87
C GLY A 12 -10.74 -2.98 -3.66
N LEU A 13 -10.27 -2.33 -4.74
CA LEU A 13 -9.51 -1.09 -4.67
C LEU A 13 -10.33 0.05 -4.07
N THR A 14 -11.58 0.24 -4.50
CA THR A 14 -12.45 1.29 -3.95
C THR A 14 -12.70 1.08 -2.46
N ALA A 15 -13.03 -0.14 -2.05
CA ALA A 15 -13.20 -0.48 -0.65
C ALA A 15 -11.90 -0.25 0.14
N TYR A 16 -10.76 -0.63 -0.42
CA TYR A 16 -9.46 -0.47 0.21
C TYR A 16 -9.05 1.00 0.38
N VAL A 17 -9.26 1.83 -0.65
CA VAL A 17 -8.99 3.27 -0.58
C VAL A 17 -9.88 3.93 0.46
N ALA A 18 -11.14 3.51 0.60
CA ALA A 18 -12.02 4.00 1.66
C ALA A 18 -11.49 3.64 3.06
N VAL A 19 -10.99 2.41 3.25
CA VAL A 19 -10.33 2.00 4.50
C VAL A 19 -9.07 2.82 4.76
N LEU A 20 -8.20 3.00 3.76
CA LEU A 20 -7.00 3.83 3.87
C LEU A 20 -7.35 5.27 4.26
N ALA A 21 -8.35 5.88 3.62
CA ALA A 21 -8.78 7.23 3.96
C ALA A 21 -9.33 7.30 5.39
N ALA A 22 -10.12 6.31 5.83
CA ALA A 22 -10.64 6.26 7.18
C ALA A 22 -9.53 6.12 8.25
N VAL A 23 -8.51 5.32 7.96
CA VAL A 23 -7.33 5.15 8.84
C VAL A 23 -6.48 6.42 8.86
N ALA A 24 -6.19 6.99 7.69
CA ALA A 24 -5.30 8.13 7.54
C ALA A 24 -5.91 9.44 8.07
N LEU A 25 -7.23 9.61 7.94
CA LEU A 25 -7.97 10.80 8.39
C LEU A 25 -8.61 10.59 9.77
N TRP A 26 -8.26 9.53 10.49
CA TRP A 26 -8.80 9.30 11.82
C TRP A 26 -8.47 10.52 12.72
N PRO A 27 -9.46 11.21 13.32
CA PRO A 27 -9.29 12.57 13.90
C PRO A 27 -8.39 12.64 15.12
N GLN A 28 -8.34 11.54 15.86
CA GLN A 28 -7.39 11.34 16.93
C GLN A 28 -6.22 10.57 16.30
N PRO A 29 -4.96 10.81 16.69
CA PRO A 29 -3.98 9.74 16.54
C PRO A 29 -4.62 8.50 17.18
N VAL A 30 -4.65 7.36 16.51
CA VAL A 30 -5.12 6.08 17.08
C VAL A 30 -4.36 5.73 18.39
N ASP A 31 -3.32 6.52 18.69
CA ASP A 31 -2.23 6.38 19.64
C ASP A 31 -2.58 6.65 21.11
N ARG A 32 -3.69 7.30 21.48
CA ARG A 32 -3.91 7.54 22.93
C ARG A 32 -4.17 6.25 23.73
N PRO A 33 -5.03 5.31 23.29
CA PRO A 33 -5.16 4.01 23.94
C PRO A 33 -4.15 2.99 23.39
N ILE A 34 -4.00 2.91 22.06
CA ILE A 34 -3.16 1.89 21.40
C ILE A 34 -1.68 2.25 21.47
N GLY A 35 -1.33 3.53 21.33
CA GLY A 35 0.06 3.98 21.44
C GLY A 35 0.59 3.80 22.85
N GLU A 36 -0.18 4.13 23.89
CA GLU A 36 0.23 3.86 25.28
C GLU A 36 0.41 2.35 25.55
N LEU A 37 -0.48 1.51 25.02
CA LEU A 37 -0.34 0.05 25.08
C LEU A 37 0.90 -0.43 24.31
N LEU A 38 1.16 0.11 23.12
CA LEU A 38 2.31 -0.24 22.29
C LEU A 38 3.61 0.17 22.97
N HIS A 39 3.68 1.37 23.56
CA HIS A 39 4.82 1.82 24.35
C HIS A 39 5.04 0.95 25.60
N ARG A 40 3.98 0.48 26.26
CA ARG A 40 4.10 -0.49 27.37
C ARG A 40 4.60 -1.85 26.88
N ALA A 41 4.10 -2.31 25.74
CA ALA A 41 4.53 -3.56 25.13
C ALA A 41 6.01 -3.49 24.71
N LEU A 42 6.42 -2.45 23.97
CA LEU A 42 7.80 -2.21 23.56
C LEU A 42 8.74 -2.17 24.76
N ARG A 43 8.40 -1.41 25.82
CA ARG A 43 9.17 -1.42 27.08
C ARG A 43 9.29 -2.80 27.71
N ALA A 44 8.23 -3.62 27.64
CA ALA A 44 8.29 -5.00 28.12
C ALA A 44 9.15 -5.91 27.22
N LEU A 45 9.15 -5.67 25.91
CA LEU A 45 10.00 -6.36 24.93
C LEU A 45 11.48 -5.99 25.10
N HIS A 46 11.80 -4.71 25.30
CA HIS A 46 13.18 -4.25 25.57
C HIS A 46 13.74 -4.87 26.84
N ARG A 47 12.93 -4.97 27.91
CA ARG A 47 13.31 -5.71 29.14
C ARG A 47 13.58 -7.20 28.91
N ARG A 48 13.11 -7.78 27.80
CA ARG A 48 13.34 -9.17 27.40
C ARG A 48 14.48 -9.32 26.38
N GLY A 49 15.22 -8.24 26.10
CA GLY A 49 16.39 -8.25 25.23
C GLY A 49 16.13 -7.89 23.77
N ILE A 50 14.93 -7.40 23.42
CA ILE A 50 14.71 -6.78 22.10
C ILE A 50 15.53 -5.49 22.03
N PRO A 51 16.19 -5.20 20.89
CA PRO A 51 16.96 -3.98 20.74
C PRO A 51 16.12 -2.70 20.82
N ASP A 52 16.70 -1.64 21.36
CA ASP A 52 16.03 -0.34 21.52
C ASP A 52 15.68 0.34 20.17
N TRP A 53 16.33 -0.04 19.08
CA TRP A 53 15.99 0.43 17.73
C TRP A 53 14.64 -0.10 17.23
N VAL A 54 14.07 -1.12 17.89
CA VAL A 54 12.67 -1.53 17.68
C VAL A 54 11.79 -0.62 18.54
N ASP A 55 11.49 0.55 18.01
CA ASP A 55 10.75 1.60 18.69
C ASP A 55 9.42 1.91 18.01
N TYR A 56 8.70 2.89 18.55
CA TYR A 56 7.40 3.31 18.02
C TYR A 56 7.48 3.83 16.56
N PRO A 57 8.42 4.74 16.21
CA PRO A 57 8.64 5.17 14.83
C PRO A 57 8.88 4.03 13.84
N LEU A 58 9.65 3.01 14.22
CA LEU A 58 9.86 1.86 13.33
C LEU A 58 8.55 1.11 13.08
N VAL A 59 7.76 0.86 14.12
CA VAL A 59 6.48 0.15 14.00
C VAL A 59 5.50 0.94 13.14
N GLU A 60 5.46 2.26 13.29
CA GLU A 60 4.65 3.16 12.46
C GLU A 60 5.09 3.08 10.99
N SER A 61 6.39 3.20 10.72
CA SER A 61 6.95 3.11 9.37
C SER A 61 6.67 1.76 8.70
N VAL A 62 6.85 0.65 9.42
CA VAL A 62 6.53 -0.70 8.92
C VAL A 62 5.04 -0.85 8.66
N SER A 63 4.18 -0.30 9.54
CA SER A 63 2.73 -0.33 9.36
C SER A 63 2.31 0.44 8.10
N ASN A 64 2.91 1.60 7.86
CA ASN A 64 2.71 2.41 6.65
C ASN A 64 3.11 1.66 5.38
N VAL A 65 4.28 1.00 5.38
CA VAL A 65 4.69 0.10 4.29
C VAL A 65 3.65 -0.99 4.05
N LEU A 66 3.23 -1.71 5.10
CA LEU A 66 2.27 -2.82 4.99
C LEU A 66 0.89 -2.36 4.49
N LEU A 67 0.43 -1.18 4.91
CA LEU A 67 -0.83 -0.59 4.46
C LEU A 67 -0.80 -0.20 2.97
N PHE A 68 0.36 0.09 2.39
CA PHE A 68 0.41 0.44 0.97
C PHE A 68 0.67 -0.74 0.03
N VAL A 69 1.07 -1.91 0.56
CA VAL A 69 1.25 -3.14 -0.24
C VAL A 69 -0.02 -3.53 -1.01
N PRO A 70 -1.21 -3.63 -0.40
CA PRO A 70 -2.42 -4.00 -1.14
C PRO A 70 -2.81 -2.97 -2.19
N LEU A 71 -2.61 -1.67 -1.92
CA LEU A 71 -2.88 -0.60 -2.87
C LEU A 71 -2.05 -0.77 -4.14
N GLY A 72 -0.73 -0.91 -3.98
CA GLY A 72 0.20 -1.09 -5.10
C GLY A 72 -0.10 -2.36 -5.90
N ALA A 73 -0.41 -3.47 -5.21
CA ALA A 73 -0.76 -4.74 -5.84
C ALA A 73 -2.06 -4.64 -6.66
N LEU A 74 -3.12 -4.04 -6.11
CA LEU A 74 -4.41 -3.89 -6.78
C LEU A 74 -4.31 -2.97 -8.00
N VAL A 75 -3.62 -1.83 -7.88
CA VAL A 75 -3.42 -0.90 -8.99
C VAL A 75 -2.62 -1.57 -10.11
N ALA A 76 -1.49 -2.20 -9.78
CA ALA A 76 -0.68 -2.91 -10.77
C ALA A 76 -1.48 -4.04 -11.45
N TRP A 77 -2.30 -4.77 -10.70
CA TRP A 77 -3.18 -5.82 -11.24
C TRP A 77 -4.22 -5.28 -12.23
N ILE A 78 -4.86 -4.16 -11.89
CA ILE A 78 -5.90 -3.54 -12.72
C ILE A 78 -5.31 -2.99 -14.02
N ILE A 79 -4.20 -2.24 -13.95
CA ILE A 79 -3.60 -1.59 -15.11
C ILE A 79 -2.88 -2.60 -16.01
N GLY A 80 -2.32 -3.66 -15.43
CA GLY A 80 -1.68 -4.73 -16.17
C GLY A 80 -0.15 -4.72 -16.06
N ARG A 81 0.45 -5.85 -16.43
CA ARG A 81 1.87 -6.15 -16.20
C ARG A 81 2.83 -5.15 -16.83
N SER A 82 2.52 -4.59 -18.00
CA SER A 82 3.41 -3.64 -18.70
C SER A 82 3.54 -2.30 -17.97
N TYR A 83 2.59 -1.97 -17.10
CA TYR A 83 2.49 -0.69 -16.39
C TYR A 83 2.45 -0.91 -14.88
N TRP A 84 3.07 -1.97 -14.39
CA TRP A 84 3.11 -2.30 -12.95
C TRP A 84 3.63 -1.15 -12.09
N TRP A 85 4.54 -0.34 -12.61
CA TRP A 85 5.12 0.83 -11.94
C TRP A 85 4.06 1.89 -11.57
N VAL A 86 2.90 1.88 -12.23
CA VAL A 86 1.75 2.75 -11.88
C VAL A 86 1.26 2.46 -10.47
N GLY A 87 1.44 1.24 -9.94
CA GLY A 87 1.17 0.94 -8.54
C GLY A 87 2.02 1.76 -7.57
N ALA A 88 3.32 1.90 -7.84
CA ALA A 88 4.21 2.74 -7.03
C ALA A 88 3.87 4.23 -7.16
N ALA A 89 3.59 4.70 -8.38
CA ALA A 89 3.17 6.08 -8.62
C ALA A 89 1.85 6.42 -7.91
N ALA A 90 0.89 5.49 -7.91
CA ALA A 90 -0.36 5.64 -7.16
C ALA A 90 -0.09 5.73 -5.66
N GLY A 91 0.80 4.88 -5.11
CA GLY A 91 1.21 4.97 -3.71
C GLY A 91 1.80 6.32 -3.33
N LEU A 92 2.73 6.84 -4.14
CA LEU A 92 3.33 8.16 -3.93
C LEU A 92 2.26 9.26 -3.92
N LEU A 93 1.40 9.28 -4.95
CA LEU A 93 0.34 10.28 -5.08
C LEU A 93 -0.66 10.22 -3.92
N THR A 94 -1.12 9.01 -3.57
CA THR A 94 -2.03 8.80 -2.43
C THR A 94 -1.37 9.24 -1.13
N SER A 95 -0.08 8.96 -0.93
CA SER A 95 0.63 9.42 0.27
C SER A 95 0.72 10.94 0.33
N CYS A 96 1.09 11.62 -0.76
CA CYS A 96 1.13 13.09 -0.77
C CYS A 96 -0.25 13.70 -0.48
N VAL A 97 -1.33 13.09 -0.99
CA VAL A 97 -2.70 13.54 -0.69
C VAL A 97 -3.03 13.34 0.79
N ILE A 98 -2.63 12.22 1.40
CA ILE A 98 -2.82 11.97 2.82
C ILE A 98 -2.06 13.00 3.67
N GLU A 99 -0.77 13.21 3.41
CA GLU A 99 0.04 14.20 4.13
C GLU A 99 -0.57 15.61 4.05
N LEU A 100 -1.00 16.00 2.84
CA LEU A 100 -1.64 17.29 2.62
C LEU A 100 -2.98 17.40 3.38
N ALA A 101 -3.79 16.35 3.36
CA ALA A 101 -5.04 16.32 4.11
C ALA A 101 -4.81 16.37 5.62
N GLN A 102 -3.80 15.66 6.13
CA GLN A 102 -3.41 15.74 7.54
C GLN A 102 -2.94 17.13 7.91
N LEU A 103 -2.10 17.77 7.09
CA LEU A 103 -1.64 19.14 7.30
C LEU A 103 -2.80 20.16 7.36
N LEU A 104 -3.81 19.98 6.52
CA LEU A 104 -4.94 20.92 6.41
C LEU A 104 -6.04 20.68 7.44
N PHE A 105 -6.29 19.43 7.83
CA PHE A 105 -7.46 19.05 8.63
C PHE A 105 -7.13 18.48 10.01
N LEU A 106 -5.88 18.11 10.28
CA LEU A 106 -5.44 17.45 11.51
C LEU A 106 -4.26 18.21 12.14
N PRO A 107 -4.50 19.34 12.82
CA PRO A 107 -3.44 20.19 13.38
C PRO A 107 -2.56 19.51 14.44
N ALA A 108 -2.98 18.35 14.95
CA ALA A 108 -2.20 17.53 15.87
C ALA A 108 -1.26 16.52 15.17
N ARG A 109 -1.35 16.34 13.85
CA ARG A 109 -0.45 15.48 13.07
C ARG A 109 0.60 16.33 12.35
N VAL A 110 1.86 15.89 12.45
CA VAL A 110 2.96 16.49 11.71
C VAL A 110 3.21 15.63 10.48
N PRO A 111 3.03 16.17 9.27
CA PRO A 111 3.34 15.42 8.06
C PRO A 111 4.84 15.16 7.94
N THR A 112 5.24 13.98 7.48
CA THR A 112 6.67 13.62 7.36
C THR A 112 7.03 13.02 6.01
N LEU A 113 8.23 13.35 5.54
CA LEU A 113 8.80 12.71 4.35
C LEU A 113 9.01 11.20 4.56
N ALA A 114 9.25 10.77 5.80
CA ALA A 114 9.43 9.37 6.14
C ALA A 114 8.15 8.55 5.86
N ASP A 115 6.98 9.12 6.11
CA ASP A 115 5.70 8.48 5.83
C ASP A 115 5.45 8.33 4.33
N VAL A 116 5.74 9.38 3.55
CA VAL A 116 5.68 9.33 2.08
C VAL A 116 6.60 8.25 1.53
N LEU A 117 7.82 8.14 2.04
CA LEU A 117 8.77 7.12 1.62
C LEU A 117 8.29 5.72 2.00
N ALA A 118 7.85 5.50 3.24
CA ALA A 118 7.33 4.23 3.72
C ALA A 118 6.14 3.75 2.88
N ASN A 119 5.15 4.62 2.66
CA ASN A 119 3.97 4.34 1.84
C ASN A 119 4.36 4.02 0.38
N THR A 120 5.29 4.79 -0.20
CA THR A 120 5.77 4.55 -1.57
C THR A 120 6.50 3.21 -1.69
N ILE A 121 7.33 2.85 -0.70
CA ILE A 121 8.00 1.55 -0.63
C ILE A 121 6.96 0.43 -0.53
N GLY A 122 5.94 0.58 0.32
CA GLY A 122 4.84 -0.37 0.43
C GLY A 122 4.16 -0.61 -0.91
N ALA A 123 3.78 0.46 -1.61
CA ALA A 123 3.13 0.36 -2.91
C ALA A 123 4.04 -0.27 -3.97
N LEU A 124 5.34 0.05 -3.96
CA LEU A 124 6.33 -0.58 -4.83
C LEU A 124 6.41 -2.09 -4.57
N LEU A 125 6.52 -2.50 -3.30
CA LEU A 125 6.57 -3.91 -2.92
C LEU A 125 5.30 -4.64 -3.36
N GLY A 126 4.12 -4.05 -3.12
CA GLY A 126 2.85 -4.59 -3.59
C GLY A 126 2.78 -4.80 -5.10
N ALA A 127 3.20 -3.79 -5.85
CA ALA A 127 3.24 -3.85 -7.31
C ALA A 127 4.21 -4.94 -7.80
N LEU A 128 5.36 -5.13 -7.15
CA LEU A 128 6.31 -6.19 -7.49
C LEU A 128 5.79 -7.59 -7.12
N LEU A 129 5.17 -7.75 -5.95
CA LEU A 129 4.65 -9.02 -5.45
C LEU A 129 3.54 -9.60 -6.34
N VAL A 130 2.79 -8.75 -7.03
CA VAL A 130 1.69 -9.22 -7.90
C VAL A 130 2.17 -9.66 -9.29
N LEU A 131 3.35 -9.22 -9.73
CA LEU A 131 3.90 -9.53 -11.06
C LEU A 131 3.98 -11.03 -11.39
N PRO A 132 4.43 -11.93 -10.50
CA PRO A 132 4.50 -13.36 -10.79
C PRO A 132 3.12 -14.00 -11.02
N ILE A 133 2.08 -13.46 -10.38
CA ILE A 133 0.69 -13.95 -10.45
C ILE A 133 0.04 -13.53 -11.79
N MET A 134 0.45 -12.38 -12.33
CA MET A 134 0.04 -11.88 -13.64
C MET A 134 0.73 -12.66 -14.77
N ARG A 135 0.30 -13.91 -14.99
CA ARG A 135 0.79 -14.77 -16.08
C ARG A 135 0.86 -13.98 -17.40
N ARG A 136 1.97 -14.12 -18.14
CA ARG A 136 2.07 -13.56 -19.49
C ARG A 136 0.91 -14.11 -20.32
N ARG A 137 -0.04 -13.27 -20.72
CA ARG A 137 -0.90 -13.59 -21.85
C ARG A 137 0.06 -13.70 -23.04
N ARG A 138 0.45 -14.92 -23.40
CA ARG A 138 1.24 -15.14 -24.61
C ARG A 138 0.42 -14.52 -25.75
N PRO A 139 1.00 -13.63 -26.58
CA PRO A 139 0.33 -13.24 -27.79
C PRO A 139 0.07 -14.53 -28.55
N VAL A 140 -1.21 -14.86 -28.77
CA VAL A 140 -1.59 -15.96 -29.66
C VAL A 140 -1.05 -15.55 -31.01
N ARG A 141 0.14 -16.05 -31.37
CA ARG A 141 0.75 -15.82 -32.67
C ARG A 141 -0.18 -16.48 -33.66
N ASN A 142 -1.02 -15.68 -34.30
CA ASN A 142 -1.96 -16.10 -35.33
C ASN A 142 -1.14 -16.80 -36.43
N ARG A 143 -1.11 -18.14 -36.40
CA ARG A 143 -0.53 -19.00 -37.45
C ARG A 143 -1.46 -19.02 -38.68
N ALA A 144 -1.86 -17.84 -39.15
CA ALA A 144 -2.75 -17.70 -40.31
C ALA A 144 -2.01 -17.35 -41.61
N ALA A 145 -0.69 -17.14 -41.57
CA ALA A 145 0.08 -16.68 -42.73
C ALA A 145 0.88 -17.78 -43.46
N ALA A 146 0.65 -19.07 -43.21
CA ALA A 146 1.49 -20.15 -43.74
C ALA A 146 0.76 -21.20 -44.61
N ARG A 147 -0.41 -20.89 -45.17
CA ARG A 147 -1.21 -21.89 -45.94
C ARG A 147 -1.73 -21.46 -47.32
N THR A 148 -1.17 -20.42 -47.92
CA THR A 148 -1.45 -20.09 -49.33
C THR A 148 -0.14 -19.75 -50.04
N LEU A 149 0.58 -20.81 -50.39
CA LEU A 149 1.49 -20.87 -51.54
C LEU A 149 0.93 -21.95 -52.48
#